data_AF-A0A955FUB2-F1
#
_entry.id   AF-A0A955FUB2-F1
#
_cell.length_a   1.000
_cell.length_b   1.000
_cell.length_c   1.000
_cell.angle_alpha   90.00
_cell.angle_beta   90.00
_cell.angle_gamma   90.00
#
_symmetry.space_group_name_H-M   'P 1'
#
loop_
_entity.id
_entity.type
_entity.pdbx_description
1 polymer ?
#
loop_
_entity_poly.entity_id
_entity_poly.type
_entity_poly.pdbx_seq_one_letter_code
_entity_poly.pdbx_strand_id
1 'polypeptide(L)'
;MSYQTTQQLYSSRRRSSLSNTGSGATWNRNQNTVAFVSSMKLGPVAHTILVAMMVVVLGLVYLTQATRATSYDYEARDIDNRIAELTTKKSDLEVENARLTALEAVQKSKVAKAMVAPAATDYAR
;
A
#
# COMPACT_ATOMS: atom_id res chain seq x y z
N MET A 1 -27.96 52.77 -77.88
CA MET A 1 -28.35 51.37 -78.20
C MET A 1 -27.86 50.45 -77.11
N SER A 2 -28.68 49.44 -76.80
CA SER A 2 -28.45 48.19 -76.06
C SER A 2 -28.08 48.24 -74.57
N TYR A 3 -29.01 47.69 -73.78
CA TYR A 3 -28.90 47.28 -72.38
C TYR A 3 -27.88 46.15 -72.18
N GLN A 4 -27.20 46.14 -71.03
CA GLN A 4 -26.75 44.89 -70.40
C GLN A 4 -27.03 44.91 -68.90
N THR A 5 -28.07 44.15 -68.55
CA THR A 5 -28.30 43.53 -67.26
C THR A 5 -27.07 42.73 -66.83
N THR A 6 -26.62 42.93 -65.59
CA THR A 6 -25.78 41.94 -64.90
C THR A 6 -26.49 41.56 -63.62
N GLN A 7 -27.08 40.37 -63.61
CA GLN A 7 -27.51 39.73 -62.37
C GLN A 7 -26.29 39.18 -61.66
N GLN A 8 -26.12 39.48 -60.37
CA GLN A 8 -25.29 38.67 -59.49
C GLN A 8 -26.08 38.24 -58.26
N LEU A 9 -26.35 36.94 -58.22
CA LEU A 9 -27.03 36.22 -57.15
C LEU A 9 -26.24 36.35 -55.84
N TYR A 10 -26.89 36.86 -54.80
CA TYR A 10 -26.38 36.76 -53.44
C TYR A 10 -27.04 35.58 -52.72
N SER A 11 -26.49 34.37 -52.91
CA SER A 11 -26.91 33.20 -52.12
C SER A 11 -26.21 33.21 -50.76
N SER A 12 -26.80 33.87 -49.76
CA SER A 12 -26.33 33.74 -48.37
C SER A 12 -26.87 32.45 -47.75
N ARG A 13 -26.15 31.34 -47.96
CA ARG A 13 -26.34 30.11 -47.17
C ARG A 13 -25.80 30.36 -45.76
N ARG A 14 -26.67 30.82 -44.85
CA ARG A 14 -26.35 30.81 -43.41
C ARG A 14 -26.45 29.38 -42.90
N ARG A 15 -25.30 28.70 -42.85
CA ARG A 15 -25.12 27.47 -42.06
C ARG A 15 -25.33 27.84 -40.58
N SER A 16 -26.51 27.51 -40.06
CA SER A 16 -26.76 27.43 -38.62
C SER A 16 -26.00 26.20 -38.09
N SER A 17 -24.79 26.44 -37.59
CA SER A 17 -24.11 25.49 -36.72
C SER A 17 -24.77 25.55 -35.35
N LEU A 18 -25.47 24.47 -35.04
CA LEU A 18 -26.09 24.16 -33.77
C LEU A 18 -25.03 24.07 -32.66
N SER A 19 -25.13 24.91 -31.63
CA SER A 19 -24.47 24.64 -30.35
C SER A 19 -25.40 25.05 -29.21
N ASN A 20 -26.01 24.02 -28.65
CA ASN A 20 -26.91 23.97 -27.51
C ASN A 20 -26.13 24.17 -26.21
N THR A 21 -26.32 25.30 -25.52
CA THR A 21 -26.12 25.40 -24.07
C THR A 21 -26.87 26.62 -23.50
N GLY A 22 -27.89 26.38 -22.67
CA GLY A 22 -28.38 27.29 -21.64
C GLY A 22 -29.11 28.55 -22.08
N SER A 23 -30.45 28.56 -21.86
CA SER A 23 -31.30 29.75 -21.59
C SER A 23 -31.01 31.01 -22.42
N GLY A 24 -31.81 31.21 -23.47
CA GLY A 24 -31.67 32.29 -24.44
C GLY A 24 -31.75 33.69 -23.84
N ALA A 25 -30.60 34.31 -23.64
CA ALA A 25 -30.45 35.73 -23.84
C ALA A 25 -29.98 35.93 -25.29
N THR A 26 -30.88 36.34 -26.18
CA THR A 26 -30.48 36.88 -27.48
C THR A 26 -29.62 38.11 -27.25
N TRP A 27 -28.30 37.95 -27.25
CA TRP A 27 -27.34 39.04 -27.14
C TRP A 27 -27.54 40.01 -28.31
N ASN A 28 -28.11 41.17 -28.02
CA ASN A 28 -28.21 42.27 -28.97
C ASN A 28 -26.82 42.85 -29.25
N ARG A 29 -26.59 43.27 -30.49
CA ARG A 29 -25.35 43.94 -30.89
C ARG A 29 -25.26 45.30 -30.19
N ASN A 30 -24.04 45.68 -29.81
CA ASN A 30 -23.73 46.95 -29.14
C ASN A 30 -24.26 47.07 -27.69
N GLN A 31 -24.25 45.98 -26.92
CA GLN A 31 -24.42 46.05 -25.47
C GLN A 31 -23.16 45.58 -24.76
N ASN A 32 -22.65 46.41 -23.84
CA ASN A 32 -21.52 46.07 -22.99
C ASN A 32 -21.99 45.10 -21.90
N THR A 33 -21.71 43.81 -22.07
CA THR A 33 -22.04 42.78 -21.08
C THR A 33 -20.90 42.70 -20.05
N VAL A 34 -21.21 43.00 -18.78
CA VAL A 34 -20.26 42.81 -17.68
C VAL A 34 -20.51 41.45 -17.05
N ALA A 35 -19.47 40.60 -17.07
CA ALA A 35 -19.50 39.33 -16.37
C ALA A 35 -19.01 39.54 -14.92
N PHE A 36 -19.87 39.30 -13.94
CA PHE A 36 -19.48 39.27 -12.54
C PHE A 36 -18.79 37.94 -12.24
N VAL A 37 -17.47 37.89 -12.44
CA VAL A 37 -16.66 36.80 -11.91
C VAL A 37 -16.47 37.03 -10.41
N SER A 38 -16.96 36.10 -9.59
CA SER A 38 -16.74 36.12 -8.15
C SER A 38 -15.25 35.89 -7.87
N SER A 39 -14.51 36.98 -7.70
CA SER A 39 -13.10 36.95 -7.31
C SER A 39 -12.95 36.70 -5.81
N MET A 40 -13.43 35.54 -5.34
CA MET A 40 -13.06 35.06 -4.00
C MET A 40 -11.57 34.72 -4.00
N LYS A 41 -10.74 35.73 -3.76
CA LYS A 41 -9.33 35.56 -3.49
C LYS A 41 -9.19 35.29 -2.01
N LEU A 42 -8.49 34.21 -1.65
CA LEU A 42 -8.10 34.00 -0.26
C LEU A 42 -7.27 35.21 0.18
N GLY A 43 -7.70 35.86 1.27
CA GLY A 43 -6.92 36.94 1.88
C GLY A 43 -5.58 36.41 2.40
N PRO A 44 -4.58 37.29 2.63
CA PRO A 44 -3.24 36.89 3.07
C PRO A 44 -3.26 35.95 4.28
N VAL A 45 -4.15 36.22 5.25
CA VAL A 45 -4.33 35.41 6.47
C VAL A 45 -4.87 34.00 6.16
N ALA A 46 -5.88 33.91 5.30
CA ALA A 46 -6.46 32.62 4.92
C ALA A 46 -5.45 31.75 4.17
N HIS A 47 -4.61 32.37 3.33
CA HIS A 47 -3.57 31.66 2.59
C HIS A 47 -2.50 31.08 3.53
N THR A 48 -2.03 31.86 4.51
CA THR A 48 -1.03 31.37 5.47
C THR A 48 -1.57 30.25 6.35
N ILE A 49 -2.84 30.31 6.76
CA ILE A 49 -3.47 29.25 7.54
C ILE A 49 -3.56 27.96 6.73
N LEU A 50 -3.94 28.05 5.44
CA LEU A 50 -4.01 26.91 4.55
C LEU A 50 -2.63 26.26 4.36
N VAL A 51 -1.59 27.06 4.16
CA VAL A 51 -0.21 26.57 4.03
C VAL A 51 0.25 25.93 5.35
N ALA A 52 -0.02 26.55 6.49
CA ALA A 52 0.31 25.98 7.80
C ALA A 52 -0.37 24.61 8.00
N MET A 53 -1.66 24.48 7.63
CA MET A 53 -2.36 23.20 7.68
C MET A 53 -1.76 22.15 6.74
N MET A 54 -1.36 22.52 5.52
CA MET A 54 -0.66 21.61 4.61
C MET A 54 0.62 21.05 5.24
N VAL A 55 1.43 21.91 5.86
CA VAL A 55 2.67 21.47 6.54
C VAL A 55 2.36 20.55 7.72
N VAL A 56 1.33 20.84 8.51
CA VAL A 56 0.89 19.97 9.61
C VAL A 56 0.48 18.59 9.10
N VAL A 57 -0.33 18.53 8.04
CA VAL A 57 -0.76 17.26 7.43
C VAL A 57 0.43 16.46 6.92
N LEU A 58 1.37 17.09 6.22
CA LEU A 58 2.61 16.44 5.77
C LEU A 58 3.45 15.92 6.94
N GLY A 59 3.56 16.70 8.02
CA GLY A 59 4.24 16.28 9.25
C GLY A 59 3.59 15.06 9.91
N LEU A 60 2.27 15.01 9.96
CA LEU A 60 1.53 13.86 10.50
C LEU A 60 1.71 12.61 9.64
N VAL A 61 1.71 12.75 8.31
CA VAL A 61 2.01 11.64 7.39
C VAL A 61 3.42 11.10 7.66
N TYR A 62 4.42 11.98 7.82
CA TYR A 62 5.78 11.55 8.14
C TYR A 62 5.86 10.83 9.48
N LEU A 63 5.19 11.35 10.51
CA LEU A 63 5.14 10.72 11.84
C LEU A 63 4.53 9.30 11.76
N THR A 64 3.42 9.12 11.03
CA THR A 64 2.80 7.79 10.88
C THR A 64 3.69 6.78 10.15
N GLN A 65 4.55 7.23 9.21
CA GLN A 65 5.55 6.34 8.60
C GLN A 65 6.60 5.90 9.63
N ALA A 66 7.11 6.83 10.44
CA ALA A 66 8.05 6.52 11.51
C ALA A 66 7.44 5.60 12.59
N THR A 67 6.19 5.84 13.01
CA THR A 67 5.50 5.02 14.02
C THR A 67 5.17 3.62 13.50
N ARG A 68 4.69 3.50 12.25
CA ARG A 68 4.41 2.18 11.64
C ARG A 68 5.69 1.36 11.46
N ALA A 69 6.78 1.97 11.02
CA ALA A 69 8.07 1.29 10.91
C ALA A 69 8.54 0.76 12.28
N THR A 70 8.35 1.57 13.34
CA THR A 70 8.72 1.17 14.70
C THR A 70 7.87 -0.01 15.21
N SER A 71 6.55 -0.03 14.95
CA SER A 71 5.69 -1.16 15.37
C SER A 71 5.99 -2.45 14.60
N TYR A 72 6.27 -2.37 13.30
CA TYR A 72 6.66 -3.55 12.51
C TYR A 72 7.98 -4.15 12.98
N ASP A 73 8.94 -3.33 13.43
CA ASP A 73 10.21 -3.83 13.96
C ASP A 73 10.00 -4.67 15.23
N TYR A 74 9.08 -4.29 16.12
CA TYR A 74 8.77 -5.08 17.30
C TYR A 74 8.14 -6.43 16.96
N GLU A 75 7.15 -6.44 16.05
CA GLU A 75 6.50 -7.68 15.63
C GLU A 75 7.48 -8.62 14.91
N ALA A 76 8.34 -8.07 14.05
CA ALA A 76 9.38 -8.83 13.36
C ALA A 76 10.37 -9.47 14.35
N ARG A 77 10.88 -8.70 15.32
CA ARG A 77 11.80 -9.21 16.35
C ARG A 77 11.18 -10.32 17.19
N ASP A 78 9.90 -10.20 17.48
CA ASP A 78 9.17 -11.18 18.26
C ASP A 78 8.99 -12.50 17.46
N ILE A 79 8.71 -12.39 16.15
CA ILE A 79 8.72 -13.53 15.22
C ILE A 79 10.13 -14.15 15.12
N ASP A 80 11.18 -13.35 14.97
CA ASP A 80 12.56 -13.83 14.87
C ASP A 80 12.99 -14.59 16.13
N ASN A 81 12.63 -14.08 17.32
CA ASN A 81 12.87 -14.76 18.58
C ASN A 81 12.19 -16.14 18.63
N ARG A 82 10.96 -16.23 18.13
CA ARG A 82 10.21 -17.51 18.08
C ARG A 82 10.80 -18.46 17.07
N ILE A 83 11.27 -17.97 15.92
CA ILE A 83 12.00 -18.77 14.95
C ILE A 83 13.27 -19.33 15.58
N ALA A 84 14.04 -18.51 16.30
CA ALA A 84 15.26 -18.94 16.98
C ALA A 84 14.97 -19.99 18.08
N GLU A 85 13.92 -19.79 18.87
CA GLU A 85 13.49 -20.74 19.89
C GLU A 85 13.05 -22.07 19.27
N LEU A 86 12.20 -22.03 18.24
CA LEU A 86 11.72 -23.21 17.53
C LEU A 86 12.85 -23.96 16.84
N THR A 87 13.83 -23.26 16.29
CA THR A 87 15.02 -23.85 15.66
C THR A 87 15.85 -24.60 16.69
N THR A 88 16.06 -24.01 17.87
CA THR A 88 16.76 -24.66 18.98
C THR A 88 16.01 -25.91 19.43
N LYS A 89 14.70 -25.81 19.69
CA LYS A 89 13.87 -26.98 20.09
C LYS A 89 13.89 -28.08 19.04
N LYS A 90 13.84 -27.73 17.76
CA LYS A 90 13.94 -28.72 16.67
C LYS A 90 15.27 -29.46 16.72
N SER A 91 16.39 -28.74 16.89
CA SER A 91 17.71 -29.36 17.03
C SER A 91 17.77 -30.30 18.23
N ASP A 92 17.23 -29.89 19.38
CA ASP A 92 17.19 -30.72 20.58
C ASP A 92 16.37 -32.01 20.35
N LEU A 93 15.22 -31.89 19.69
CA LEU A 93 14.38 -33.04 19.34
C LEU A 93 15.07 -33.98 18.34
N GLU A 94 15.82 -33.46 17.37
CA GLU A 94 16.59 -34.27 16.43
C GLU A 94 17.69 -35.07 17.14
N VAL A 95 18.39 -34.45 18.09
CA VAL A 95 19.41 -35.12 18.92
C VAL A 95 18.78 -36.20 19.79
N GLU A 96 17.66 -35.90 20.45
CA GLU A 96 16.98 -36.88 21.30
C GLU A 96 16.40 -38.04 20.49
N ASN A 97 15.86 -37.76 19.29
CA ASN A 97 15.40 -38.81 18.38
C ASN A 97 16.55 -39.73 17.95
N ALA A 98 17.71 -39.17 17.60
CA ALA A 98 18.90 -39.94 17.26
C ALA A 98 19.37 -40.80 18.45
N ARG A 99 19.32 -40.23 19.68
CA ARG A 99 19.64 -40.95 20.91
C ARG A 99 18.69 -42.13 21.15
N LEU A 100 17.39 -41.91 21.05
CA LEU A 100 16.38 -42.97 21.20
C LEU A 100 16.56 -44.07 20.15
N THR A 101 16.84 -43.70 18.91
CA THR A 101 17.11 -44.64 17.81
C THR A 101 18.37 -45.47 18.10
N ALA A 102 19.44 -44.85 18.58
CA ALA A 102 20.66 -45.56 18.96
C ALA A 102 20.41 -46.52 20.14
N LEU A 103 19.62 -46.10 21.14
CA LEU A 103 19.27 -46.92 22.29
C LEU A 103 18.47 -48.16 21.87
N GLU A 104 17.49 -47.98 20.98
CA GLU A 104 16.70 -49.07 20.40
C GLU A 104 17.58 -50.04 19.60
N ALA A 105 18.53 -49.53 18.81
CA ALA A 105 19.47 -50.36 18.07
C ALA A 105 20.38 -51.19 18.99
N VAL A 106 20.89 -50.59 20.07
CA VAL A 106 21.70 -51.29 21.09
C VAL A 106 20.87 -52.36 21.79
N GLN A 107 19.64 -52.07 22.19
CA GLN A 107 18.74 -53.02 22.84
C GLN A 107 18.42 -54.22 21.92
N LYS A 108 18.25 -53.99 20.62
CA LYS A 108 17.98 -55.04 19.63
C LYS A 108 19.24 -55.80 19.20
N SER A 109 20.43 -55.33 19.56
CA SER A 109 21.70 -55.92 19.15
C SER A 109 21.89 -57.35 19.67
N LYS A 110 22.65 -58.15 18.92
CA LYS A 110 22.94 -59.55 19.27
C LYS A 110 23.71 -59.67 20.59
N VAL A 111 24.55 -58.69 20.92
CA VAL A 111 25.33 -58.65 22.18
C VAL A 111 24.40 -58.48 23.37
N ALA A 112 23.46 -57.53 23.31
CA ALA A 112 22.48 -57.33 24.38
C ALA A 112 21.58 -58.55 24.60
N LYS A 113 21.13 -59.20 23.52
CA LYS A 113 20.33 -60.44 23.60
C LYS A 113 21.11 -61.63 24.17
N ALA A 114 22.44 -61.61 24.05
CA ALA A 114 23.31 -62.64 24.59
C ALA A 114 23.73 -62.38 26.06
N MET A 115 23.37 -61.21 26.63
CA MET A 115 23.63 -60.93 28.05
C MET A 115 22.62 -61.67 28.93
N VAL A 116 23.13 -62.46 29.88
CA VAL A 116 22.33 -63.12 30.92
C VAL A 116 22.57 -62.39 32.23
N ALA A 117 21.54 -62.22 33.03
CA ALA A 117 21.66 -61.58 34.35
C ALA A 117 22.68 -62.37 35.22
N PRO A 118 23.66 -61.70 35.83
CA PRO A 118 24.67 -62.37 36.64
C PRO A 118 24.01 -63.00 37.88
N ALA A 119 24.36 -64.24 38.19
CA ALA A 119 23.79 -65.00 39.30
C ALA A 119 24.16 -64.44 40.69
N ALA A 120 25.29 -63.71 40.77
CA ALA A 120 25.70 -62.96 41.95
C ALA A 120 26.58 -61.76 41.51
N THR A 121 26.49 -60.64 42.22
CA THR A 121 27.37 -59.48 42.05
C THR A 121 28.27 -59.38 43.27
N ASP A 122 29.58 -59.46 43.06
CA ASP A 122 30.57 -59.28 44.12
C ASP A 122 31.13 -57.86 44.07
N TYR A 123 31.25 -57.21 45.22
CA TYR A 123 31.72 -55.84 45.33
C TYR A 123 33.18 -55.84 45.78
N ALA A 124 34.05 -55.26 44.99
CA ALA A 124 35.44 -55.03 45.38
C ALA A 124 35.47 -54.06 46.58
N ARG A 125 36.13 -54.49 47.67
CA ARG A 125 36.31 -53.71 48.90
C ARG A 125 37.49 -52.75 48.80
#